data_AF-A0A7R7DSV5-F1
#
_entry.id   AF-A0A7R7DSV5-F1
#
_cell.length_a   1.000
_cell.length_b   1.000
_cell.length_c   1.000
_cell.angle_alpha   90.00
_cell.angle_beta   90.00
_cell.angle_gamma   90.00
#
_symmetry.space_group_name_H-M   'P 1'
#
loop_
_entity.id
_entity.type
_entity.pdbx_description
1 polymer ?
#
loop_
_entity_poly.entity_id
_entity_poly.type
_entity_poly.pdbx_seq_one_letter_code
_entity_poly.pdbx_strand_id
1 'polypeptide(L)'
;MARHEALTGRRKSDGAPPGRYTTFDHRSDPTGRVVVPLEAHIRRAKPRIPATDSRRILQRVYSHRNEPDGQGRADEGLVLWCFQQDLDRRCVIMERRLAGRGLSKSILPSGGGYCYVLPGIDHTAHETLGGGVRQATSGS
;
A
#
# COMPACT_ATOMS: atom_id res chain seq x y z
N MET A 1 13.69 18.40 -10.32
CA MET A 1 13.23 17.08 -9.85
C MET A 1 12.70 16.30 -11.04
N ALA A 2 13.12 15.04 -11.22
CA ALA A 2 12.62 14.22 -12.32
C ALA A 2 11.13 13.90 -12.14
N ARG A 3 10.37 13.77 -13.25
CA ARG A 3 8.90 13.56 -13.21
C ARG A 3 8.49 12.39 -12.30
N HIS A 4 9.21 11.27 -12.35
CA HIS A 4 8.90 10.10 -11.53
C HIS A 4 9.09 10.36 -10.03
N GLU A 5 10.15 11.06 -9.63
CA GLU A 5 10.40 11.43 -8.23
C GLU A 5 9.33 12.39 -7.70
N ALA A 6 8.81 13.27 -8.57
CA ALA A 6 7.69 14.15 -8.24
C ALA A 6 6.39 13.36 -8.00
N LEU A 7 6.12 12.36 -8.83
CA LEU A 7 4.93 11.50 -8.73
C LEU A 7 5.02 10.56 -7.53
N THR A 8 6.20 10.04 -7.21
CA THR A 8 6.41 9.15 -6.06
C THR A 8 6.51 9.95 -4.76
N GLY A 9 7.17 11.11 -4.78
CA GLY A 9 7.49 11.93 -3.62
C GLY A 9 8.77 11.50 -2.90
N ARG A 10 9.63 10.71 -3.54
CA ARG A 10 10.93 10.24 -3.05
C ARG A 10 11.95 10.27 -4.20
N ARG A 11 13.22 10.46 -3.85
CA ARG A 11 14.33 10.34 -4.80
C ARG A 11 14.51 8.90 -5.24
N LYS A 12 14.89 8.71 -6.51
CA LYS A 12 15.12 7.39 -7.09
C LYS A 12 16.41 6.73 -6.58
N SER A 13 17.43 7.53 -6.26
CA SER A 13 18.76 7.05 -5.89
C SER A 13 18.82 6.38 -4.51
N ASP A 14 18.11 6.94 -3.53
CA ASP A 14 18.24 6.57 -2.12
C ASP A 14 16.90 6.50 -1.37
N GLY A 15 15.78 6.79 -2.04
CA GLY A 15 14.45 6.74 -1.43
C GLY A 15 14.19 7.83 -0.39
N ALA A 16 15.06 8.82 -0.20
CA ALA A 16 14.81 9.92 0.73
C ALA A 16 13.77 10.91 0.16
N PRO A 17 13.09 11.72 0.99
CA PRO A 17 12.29 12.83 0.48
C PRO A 17 13.13 13.72 -0.45
N PRO A 18 12.55 14.37 -1.47
CA PRO A 18 13.27 15.37 -2.27
C PRO A 18 13.92 16.44 -1.36
N GLY A 19 15.09 16.98 -1.72
CA GLY A 19 15.81 17.96 -0.88
C GLY A 19 16.77 17.33 0.16
N ARG A 20 17.29 18.12 1.11
CA ARG A 20 18.34 17.67 2.06
C ARG A 20 17.81 16.96 3.33
N TYR A 21 16.60 16.42 3.28
CA TYR A 21 15.95 15.84 4.47
C TYR A 21 16.06 14.30 4.45
N THR A 22 16.34 13.69 5.60
CA THR A 22 16.29 12.23 5.79
C THR A 22 14.87 11.76 6.12
N THR A 23 14.13 12.59 6.86
CA THR A 23 12.70 12.45 7.14
C THR A 23 12.01 13.80 6.96
N PHE A 24 10.75 13.80 6.49
CA PHE A 24 10.01 15.03 6.23
C PHE A 24 8.64 14.99 6.89
N ASP A 25 8.31 16.05 7.65
CA ASP A 25 6.97 16.28 8.18
C ASP A 25 6.15 17.08 7.18
N HIS A 26 5.02 16.53 6.73
CA HIS A 26 4.14 17.21 5.77
C HIS A 26 3.54 18.50 6.32
N ARG A 27 3.51 18.68 7.65
CA ARG A 27 3.01 19.90 8.30
C ARG A 27 3.88 21.13 8.05
N SER A 28 5.18 20.96 7.79
CA SER A 28 6.10 22.07 7.53
C SER A 28 6.02 22.59 6.09
N ASP A 29 5.31 21.88 5.20
CA ASP A 29 5.00 22.32 3.84
C ASP A 29 3.52 22.04 3.51
N PRO A 30 2.57 22.78 4.11
CA PRO A 30 1.14 22.55 3.91
C PRO A 30 0.70 22.77 2.45
N THR A 31 1.45 23.57 1.69
CA THR A 31 1.17 23.84 0.26
C THR A 31 1.73 22.77 -0.68
N GLY A 32 2.64 21.92 -0.22
CA GLY A 32 3.31 20.91 -1.04
C GLY A 32 4.18 21.48 -2.15
N ARG A 33 4.61 22.75 -2.01
CA ARG A 33 5.41 23.44 -3.03
C ARG A 33 6.91 23.31 -2.78
N VAL A 34 7.32 22.93 -1.57
CA VAL A 34 8.71 23.04 -1.12
C VAL A 34 9.44 21.69 -1.21
N VAL A 35 8.80 20.59 -0.79
CA VAL A 35 9.52 19.30 -0.65
C VAL A 35 8.79 18.12 -1.27
N VAL A 36 7.54 17.88 -0.90
CA VAL A 36 6.76 16.74 -1.41
C VAL A 36 5.44 17.26 -1.98
N PRO A 37 5.24 17.17 -3.31
CA PRO A 37 4.00 17.60 -3.96
C PRO A 37 2.75 17.04 -3.29
N LEU A 38 1.66 17.81 -3.24
CA LEU A 38 0.37 17.34 -2.73
C LEU A 38 -0.15 16.11 -3.48
N GLU A 39 0.18 16.02 -4.76
CA GLU A 39 -0.20 14.91 -5.65
C GLU A 39 0.79 13.73 -5.61
N ALA A 40 1.87 13.82 -4.83
CA ALA A 40 2.83 12.73 -4.70
C ALA A 40 2.20 11.53 -4.00
N HIS A 41 2.53 10.33 -4.50
CA HIS A 41 1.96 9.06 -4.07
C HIS A 41 2.07 8.87 -2.55
N ILE A 42 3.26 9.04 -1.96
CA ILE A 42 3.46 8.87 -0.51
C ILE A 42 2.59 9.80 0.34
N ARG A 43 2.33 11.02 -0.15
CA ARG A 43 1.62 12.07 0.59
C ARG A 43 0.12 11.86 0.52
N ARG A 44 -0.40 11.45 -0.64
CA ARG A 44 -1.79 11.02 -0.80
C ARG A 44 -2.09 9.74 -0.03
N ALA A 45 -1.19 8.76 -0.08
CA ALA A 45 -1.34 7.49 0.62
C ALA A 45 -1.39 7.69 2.14
N LYS A 46 -0.43 8.46 2.69
CA LYS A 46 -0.38 8.80 4.11
C LYS A 46 -0.16 10.30 4.33
N PRO A 47 -1.24 11.11 4.44
CA PRO A 47 -1.15 12.55 4.67
C PRO A 47 -0.54 12.97 6.02
N ARG A 48 -0.39 12.03 6.97
CA ARG A 48 0.14 12.24 8.34
C ARG A 48 -0.63 13.31 9.14
N ILE A 49 -1.95 13.29 9.02
CA ILE A 49 -2.86 14.08 9.88
C ILE A 49 -3.44 13.18 10.99
N PRO A 50 -3.88 13.74 12.15
CA PRO A 50 -4.39 12.96 13.27
C PRO A 50 -5.47 11.94 12.90
N ALA A 51 -6.40 12.32 12.01
CA ALA A 51 -7.46 11.45 11.49
C ALA A 51 -6.95 10.18 10.76
N THR A 52 -5.68 10.15 10.36
CA THR A 52 -5.05 9.05 9.61
C THR A 52 -3.91 8.36 10.34
N ASP A 53 -3.50 8.85 11.52
CA ASP A 53 -2.26 8.40 12.14
C ASP A 53 -2.38 7.03 12.82
N SER A 54 -3.59 6.70 13.30
CA SER A 54 -3.96 5.36 13.80
C SER A 54 -4.17 4.33 12.68
N ARG A 55 -4.16 4.74 11.41
CA ARG A 55 -4.46 3.89 10.25
C ARG A 55 -3.18 3.39 9.60
N ARG A 56 -2.55 2.39 10.24
CA ARG A 56 -1.35 1.74 9.71
C ARG A 56 -1.71 0.51 8.89
N ILE A 57 -1.06 0.34 7.75
CA ILE A 57 -1.09 -0.88 6.96
C ILE A 57 0.32 -1.44 6.89
N LEU A 58 0.45 -2.76 6.88
CA LEU A 58 1.70 -3.43 6.57
C LEU A 58 1.63 -3.87 5.10
N GLN A 59 2.49 -3.28 4.27
CA GLN A 59 2.59 -3.66 2.87
C GLN A 59 3.77 -4.59 2.67
N ARG A 60 3.55 -5.68 1.94
CA ARG A 60 4.60 -6.57 1.44
C ARG A 60 4.46 -6.62 -0.08
N VAL A 61 5.48 -6.17 -0.77
CA VAL A 61 5.47 -5.98 -2.22
C VAL A 61 6.48 -6.91 -2.85
N TYR A 62 6.08 -7.56 -3.93
CA TYR A 62 6.96 -8.38 -4.75
C TYR A 62 6.92 -7.88 -6.19
N SER A 63 8.06 -7.89 -6.87
CA SER A 63 8.09 -7.67 -8.31
C SER A 63 7.71 -8.96 -9.04
N HIS A 64 6.95 -8.86 -10.12
CA HIS A 64 6.73 -9.99 -11.04
C HIS A 64 7.16 -9.59 -12.45
N ARG A 65 7.52 -10.59 -13.22
CA ARG A 65 7.82 -10.49 -14.64
C ARG A 65 7.46 -11.82 -15.26
N ASN A 66 6.46 -11.83 -16.12
CA ASN A 66 6.03 -13.00 -16.86
C ASN A 66 6.53 -12.94 -18.30
N GLU A 67 6.15 -13.93 -19.10
CA GLU A 67 6.34 -13.87 -20.54
C GLU A 67 5.59 -12.67 -21.13
N PRO A 68 6.14 -12.02 -22.17
CA PRO A 68 5.43 -10.96 -22.87
C PRO A 68 4.07 -11.42 -23.41
N ASP A 69 3.13 -10.49 -23.54
CA ASP A 69 1.82 -10.78 -24.14
C ASP A 69 1.97 -11.21 -25.61
N GLY A 70 0.86 -11.66 -26.23
CA GLY A 70 0.85 -12.07 -27.65
C GLY A 70 1.21 -10.95 -28.64
N GLN A 71 1.42 -9.72 -28.15
CA GLN A 71 1.79 -8.52 -28.91
C GLN A 71 3.22 -8.06 -28.55
N GLY A 72 3.95 -8.84 -27.74
CA GLY A 72 5.33 -8.58 -27.34
C GLY A 72 5.49 -7.50 -26.26
N ARG A 73 4.41 -7.09 -25.59
CA ARG A 73 4.48 -6.12 -24.49
C ARG A 73 4.92 -6.82 -23.21
N ALA A 74 5.75 -6.14 -22.42
CA ALA A 74 6.20 -6.66 -21.14
C ALA A 74 5.02 -6.83 -20.17
N ASP A 75 4.87 -8.04 -19.62
CA ASP A 75 3.99 -8.32 -18.48
C ASP A 75 4.83 -8.27 -17.20
N GLU A 76 5.03 -7.05 -16.70
CA GLU A 76 5.83 -6.79 -15.52
C GLU A 76 5.14 -5.78 -14.59
N GLY A 77 5.36 -5.94 -13.30
CA GLY A 77 4.74 -5.07 -12.32
C GLY A 77 4.96 -5.51 -10.89
N LEU A 78 3.98 -5.21 -10.04
CA LEU A 78 4.05 -5.45 -8.61
C LEU A 78 2.87 -6.30 -8.13
N VAL A 79 3.16 -7.29 -7.28
CA VAL A 79 2.18 -8.00 -6.47
C VAL A 79 2.20 -7.39 -5.07
N LEU A 80 1.11 -6.72 -4.70
CA LEU A 80 0.97 -6.02 -3.43
C LEU A 80 0.11 -6.83 -2.45
N TRP A 81 0.68 -7.17 -1.30
CA TRP A 81 -0.02 -7.72 -0.15
C TRP A 81 -0.15 -6.64 0.92
N CYS A 82 -1.37 -6.40 1.43
CA CYS A 82 -1.63 -5.45 2.49
C CYS A 82 -2.30 -6.13 3.69
N PHE A 83 -1.66 -6.08 4.86
CA PHE A 83 -2.22 -6.57 6.11
C PHE A 83 -2.69 -5.41 6.98
N GLN A 84 -3.88 -5.57 7.56
CA GLN A 84 -4.55 -4.55 8.35
C GLN A 84 -5.59 -5.18 9.28
N GLN A 85 -5.88 -4.51 10.39
CA GLN A 85 -6.89 -4.96 11.37
C GLN A 85 -8.33 -4.68 10.91
N ASP A 86 -8.54 -3.65 10.10
CA ASP A 86 -9.86 -3.21 9.64
C ASP A 86 -9.75 -2.84 8.15
N LEU A 87 -10.48 -3.58 7.31
CA LEU A 87 -10.44 -3.46 5.86
C LEU A 87 -11.02 -2.13 5.38
N ASP A 88 -12.20 -1.77 5.91
CA ASP A 88 -12.97 -0.59 5.51
C ASP A 88 -12.28 0.70 5.92
N ARG A 89 -11.60 0.69 7.08
CA ARG A 89 -11.00 1.91 7.64
C ARG A 89 -9.62 2.24 7.09
N ARG A 90 -8.94 1.35 6.36
CA ARG A 90 -7.52 1.53 6.03
C ARG A 90 -7.20 1.43 4.53
N CYS A 91 -7.05 0.24 3.95
CA CYS A 91 -6.61 0.08 2.56
C CYS A 91 -7.62 0.69 1.58
N VAL A 92 -8.92 0.43 1.77
CA VAL A 92 -9.96 0.97 0.87
C VAL A 92 -9.94 2.51 0.84
N ILE A 93 -9.74 3.16 1.99
CA ILE A 93 -9.65 4.61 2.06
C ILE A 93 -8.38 5.13 1.39
N MET A 94 -7.25 4.42 1.55
CA MET A 94 -6.00 4.77 0.88
C MET A 94 -6.14 4.63 -0.64
N GLU A 95 -6.68 3.52 -1.13
CA GLU A 95 -6.90 3.29 -2.57
C GLU A 95 -7.83 4.33 -3.18
N ARG A 96 -8.93 4.68 -2.49
CA ARG A 96 -9.81 5.78 -2.91
C ARG A 96 -9.08 7.12 -3.03
N ARG A 97 -8.11 7.39 -2.16
CA ARG A 97 -7.25 8.59 -2.28
C ARG A 97 -6.28 8.47 -3.43
N LEU A 98 -5.82 7.29 -3.81
CA LEU A 98 -4.85 7.13 -4.88
C LEU A 98 -5.50 7.09 -6.28
N ALA A 99 -6.76 6.70 -6.36
CA ALA A 99 -7.50 6.49 -7.61
C ALA A 99 -7.44 7.70 -8.57
N GLY A 100 -7.09 7.44 -9.83
CA GLY A 100 -7.11 8.40 -10.96
C GLY A 100 -6.11 9.56 -10.87
N ARG A 101 -5.12 9.49 -9.98
CA ARG A 101 -4.24 10.61 -9.61
C ARG A 101 -2.78 10.17 -9.50
N GLY A 102 -1.84 11.05 -9.84
CA GLY A 102 -0.41 10.79 -9.69
C GLY A 102 0.02 9.48 -10.36
N LEU A 103 0.71 8.61 -9.60
CA LEU A 103 1.26 7.35 -10.08
C LEU A 103 0.19 6.34 -10.54
N SER A 104 -1.05 6.41 -10.03
CA SER A 104 -2.11 5.46 -10.43
C SER A 104 -2.56 5.63 -11.88
N LYS A 105 -2.22 6.76 -12.54
CA LYS A 105 -2.45 6.94 -13.98
C LYS A 105 -1.51 6.11 -14.85
N SER A 106 -0.43 5.58 -14.27
CA SER A 106 0.60 4.82 -14.98
C SER A 106 0.64 3.35 -14.55
N ILE A 107 -0.31 2.90 -13.73
CA ILE A 107 -0.41 1.54 -13.22
C ILE A 107 -1.84 1.06 -13.49
N LEU A 108 -1.97 -0.15 -14.03
CA LEU A 108 -3.26 -0.80 -14.26
C LEU A 108 -3.40 -1.97 -13.27
N PRO A 109 -4.37 -1.94 -12.34
CA PRO A 109 -4.71 -3.11 -11.54
C PRO A 109 -5.32 -4.20 -12.45
N SER A 110 -4.64 -5.34 -12.58
CA SER A 110 -5.08 -6.46 -13.42
C SER A 110 -5.82 -7.57 -12.65
N GLY A 111 -5.73 -7.58 -11.31
CA GLY A 111 -6.41 -8.57 -10.48
C GLY A 111 -6.12 -8.39 -8.99
N GLY A 112 -6.77 -9.20 -8.16
CA GLY A 112 -6.59 -9.21 -6.70
C GLY A 112 -7.84 -9.66 -5.96
N GLY A 113 -7.81 -9.57 -4.63
CA GLY A 113 -8.94 -9.93 -3.78
C GLY A 113 -8.71 -9.59 -2.32
N TYR A 114 -9.77 -9.71 -1.53
CA TYR A 114 -9.71 -9.59 -0.07
C TYR A 114 -9.82 -10.97 0.55
N CYS A 115 -8.90 -11.26 1.47
CA CYS A 115 -8.91 -12.50 2.25
C CYS A 115 -8.80 -12.16 3.73
N TYR A 116 -9.39 -13.02 4.57
CA TYR A 116 -9.17 -12.97 6.01
C TYR A 116 -8.03 -13.92 6.38
N VAL A 117 -6.99 -13.40 7.04
CA VAL A 117 -5.89 -14.22 7.56
C VAL A 117 -6.37 -14.83 8.87
N LEU A 118 -6.50 -16.16 8.88
CA LEU A 118 -6.93 -16.89 10.07
C LEU A 118 -5.93 -16.70 11.22
N PRO A 119 -6.40 -16.71 12.48
CA PRO A 119 -5.51 -16.75 13.63
C PRO A 119 -4.51 -17.92 13.54
N GLY A 120 -3.34 -17.72 14.13
CA GLY A 120 -2.38 -18.80 14.30
C GLY A 120 -2.96 -19.94 15.14
N ILE A 121 -2.37 -21.12 14.98
CA ILE A 121 -2.73 -22.31 15.77
C ILE A 121 -1.83 -22.44 16.98
N ASP A 122 -2.36 -22.97 18.08
CA ASP A 122 -1.53 -23.50 19.14
C ASP A 122 -1.02 -24.90 18.77
N HIS A 123 0.28 -24.99 18.48
CA HIS A 123 0.92 -26.24 18.11
C HIS A 123 0.97 -27.26 19.27
N THR A 124 0.79 -26.83 20.51
CA THR A 124 0.78 -27.71 21.69
C THR A 124 -0.58 -28.36 21.93
N ALA A 125 -1.65 -27.78 21.38
CA ALA A 125 -3.03 -28.23 21.56
C ALA A 125 -3.56 -29.08 20.38
N HIS A 126 -2.69 -29.52 19.45
CA HIS A 126 -3.07 -30.23 18.23
C HIS A 126 -4.16 -29.51 17.41
N GLU A 127 -4.18 -28.16 17.46
CA GLU A 127 -5.15 -27.37 16.73
C GLU A 127 -4.89 -27.39 15.22
N THR A 128 -5.98 -27.30 14.45
CA THR A 128 -5.92 -27.17 12.99
C THR A 128 -6.25 -25.75 12.57
N LEU A 129 -5.63 -25.27 11.48
CA LEU A 129 -5.91 -23.93 10.96
C LEU A 129 -7.41 -23.78 10.67
N GLY A 130 -7.99 -22.67 11.15
CA GLY A 130 -9.44 -22.41 11.07
C GLY A 130 -10.29 -23.20 12.06
N GLY A 131 -9.70 -23.94 13.00
CA GLY A 131 -10.41 -24.69 14.03
C GLY A 131 -11.35 -23.81 14.86
N GLY A 132 -10.86 -22.66 15.34
CA GLY A 132 -11.67 -21.70 16.10
C GLY A 132 -12.86 -21.14 15.31
N VAL A 133 -12.72 -20.93 13.99
CA VAL A 133 -13.83 -20.47 13.13
C VAL A 133 -14.89 -21.56 12.96
N ARG A 134 -14.47 -22.82 12.76
CA ARG A 134 -15.39 -23.96 12.67
C ARG A 134 -16.16 -24.16 13.98
N GLN A 135 -15.48 -24.10 15.12
CA GLN A 135 -16.11 -24.25 16.43
C GLN A 135 -17.13 -23.13 16.73
N ALA A 136 -16.78 -21.89 16.39
CA ALA A 136 -17.67 -20.74 16.59
C ALA A 136 -18.96 -20.81 15.73
N THR A 137 -18.95 -21.56 14.64
CA THR A 137 -20.09 -21.69 13.71
C THR A 137 -20.90 -22.97 13.91
N SER A 138 -20.36 -23.99 14.60
CA SER A 138 -21.10 -25.21 14.95
C SER A 138 -22.03 -25.09 16.15
N GLY A 139 -21.98 -23.97 16.87
CA GLY A 139 -22.79 -23.71 18.08
C GLY A 139 -24.05 -22.87 17.85
N SER A 140 -24.44 -22.63 16.60
CA SER A 140 -25.65 -21.89 16.22
C SER A 140 -26.73 -22.79 15.64
#